data_AF-W1NLX8-F1
#
_entry.id   AF-W1NLX8-F1
#
_cell.length_a   1.000
_cell.length_b   1.000
_cell.length_c   1.000
_cell.angle_alpha   90.00
_cell.angle_beta   90.00
_cell.angle_gamma   90.00
#
_symmetry.space_group_name_H-M   'P 1'
#
loop_
_entity.id
_entity.type
_entity.pdbx_description
1 polymer ?
#
loop_
_entity_poly.entity_id
_entity_poly.type
_entity_poly.pdbx_seq_one_letter_code
_entity_poly.pdbx_strand_id
1 'polypeptide(L)'
;MPSHAHIYTHICKECGASVNLNSNNLFPPDAYFEAGNKGTLSFSSIDTSKFKLEQEDKIMPFFETLNYWGIQRKRTKIKCLACGKLVGHIYDDGPPLTNSTGQFGMGPSQVIPRLPRYRFKTKALKLESHI
;
A
#
# COMPACT_ATOMS: atom_id res chain seq x y z
N MET A 1 30.33 24.91 -4.05
CA MET A 1 28.95 25.36 -4.37
C MET A 1 28.02 24.23 -3.98
N PRO A 2 27.08 24.39 -3.04
CA PRO A 2 26.22 23.28 -2.65
C PRO A 2 25.26 22.98 -3.80
N SER A 3 25.31 21.76 -4.30
CA SER A 3 24.28 21.22 -5.19
C SER A 3 22.95 21.28 -4.43
N HIS A 4 22.00 22.07 -4.90
CA HIS A 4 20.64 22.09 -4.34
C HIS A 4 20.05 20.69 -4.54
N ALA A 5 19.89 19.95 -3.44
CA ALA A 5 19.27 18.64 -3.48
C ALA A 5 17.77 18.84 -3.68
N HIS A 6 17.26 18.49 -4.86
CA HIS A 6 15.82 18.48 -5.11
C HIS A 6 15.14 17.50 -4.16
N ILE A 7 14.29 18.01 -3.27
CA ILE A 7 13.45 17.20 -2.39
C ILE A 7 12.11 17.00 -3.07
N TYR A 8 11.76 15.74 -3.33
CA TYR A 8 10.47 15.36 -3.90
C TYR A 8 9.52 14.90 -2.80
N THR A 9 8.37 15.58 -2.70
CA THR A 9 7.31 15.24 -1.75
C THR A 9 6.09 14.70 -2.50
N HIS A 10 5.48 13.66 -1.95
CA HIS A 10 4.19 13.18 -2.46
C HIS A 10 3.05 14.00 -1.87
N ILE A 11 2.17 14.49 -2.73
CA ILE A 11 0.96 15.23 -2.35
C ILE A 11 -0.29 14.53 -2.87
N CYS A 12 -1.42 14.75 -2.19
CA CYS A 12 -2.71 14.30 -2.67
C CYS A 12 -3.09 15.07 -3.94
N LYS A 13 -3.40 14.35 -5.03
CA LYS A 13 -3.78 14.99 -6.29
C LYS A 13 -5.06 15.83 -6.20
N GLU A 14 -5.98 15.47 -5.31
CA GLU A 14 -7.30 16.11 -5.20
C GLU A 14 -7.24 17.46 -4.48
N CYS A 15 -6.56 17.54 -3.33
CA CYS A 15 -6.55 18.74 -2.49
C CYS A 15 -5.17 19.38 -2.31
N GLY A 16 -4.10 18.78 -2.85
CA GLY A 16 -2.73 19.28 -2.72
C GLY A 16 -2.08 19.06 -1.35
N ALA A 17 -2.77 18.44 -0.38
CA ALA A 17 -2.20 18.19 0.94
C ALA A 17 -0.99 17.24 0.86
N SER A 18 0.09 17.56 1.59
CA SER A 18 1.26 16.68 1.71
C SER A 18 0.91 15.39 2.45
N VAL A 19 1.29 14.25 1.87
CA VAL A 19 0.95 12.91 2.37
C VAL A 19 2.12 12.15 3.01
N ASN A 20 3.26 12.82 3.25
CA ASN A 20 4.43 12.30 3.98
C ASN A 20 4.78 10.82 3.68
N LEU A 21 4.93 10.49 2.40
CA LEU A 21 5.36 9.15 1.98
C LEU A 21 6.88 9.10 1.91
N ASN A 22 7.48 8.27 2.77
CA ASN A 22 8.92 8.12 2.86
C ASN A 22 9.43 7.08 1.84
N SER A 23 10.34 7.49 0.96
CA SER A 23 10.98 6.63 -0.04
C SER A 23 11.77 5.45 0.56
N ASN A 24 12.25 5.55 1.80
CA ASN A 24 12.93 4.44 2.48
C ASN A 24 12.01 3.24 2.74
N ASN A 25 10.70 3.47 2.78
CA ASN A 25 9.70 2.44 2.98
C ASN A 25 9.10 1.94 1.64
N LEU A 26 9.53 2.51 0.51
CA LEU A 26 9.02 2.14 -0.80
C LEU A 26 9.59 0.77 -1.22
N PHE A 27 8.71 -0.16 -1.56
CA PHE A 27 9.13 -1.42 -2.17
C PHE A 27 9.67 -1.17 -3.58
N PRO A 28 10.68 -1.94 -4.02
CA PRO A 28 11.24 -1.76 -5.35
C PRO A 28 10.21 -2.07 -6.44
N PRO A 29 10.30 -1.47 -7.64
CA PRO A 29 9.27 -1.59 -8.68
C PRO A 29 9.02 -3.03 -9.16
N ASP A 30 10.04 -3.89 -9.08
CA ASP A 30 10.04 -5.30 -9.47
C ASP A 30 9.61 -6.25 -8.35
N ALA A 31 9.32 -5.74 -7.14
CA ALA A 31 8.81 -6.55 -6.05
C ALA A 31 7.52 -7.29 -6.45
N TYR A 32 7.56 -8.62 -6.30
CA TYR A 32 6.40 -9.47 -6.55
C TYR A 32 5.40 -9.39 -5.40
N PHE A 33 4.13 -9.23 -5.76
CA PHE A 33 3.00 -9.29 -4.84
C PHE A 33 1.85 -10.03 -5.51
N GLU A 34 1.16 -10.88 -4.77
CA GLU A 34 0.05 -11.69 -5.29
C GLU A 34 -1.06 -10.83 -5.89
N ALA A 35 -1.42 -9.72 -5.23
CA ALA A 35 -2.42 -8.78 -5.75
C ALA A 35 -1.87 -7.79 -6.81
N GLY A 36 -0.61 -7.95 -7.23
CA GLY A 36 0.10 -7.12 -8.21
C GLY A 36 0.48 -5.72 -7.73
N ASN A 37 1.28 -5.02 -8.55
CA ASN A 37 1.79 -3.67 -8.29
C ASN A 37 1.67 -2.69 -9.48
N LYS A 38 0.88 -3.03 -10.50
CA LYS A 38 0.77 -2.21 -11.72
C LYS A 38 0.06 -0.87 -11.43
N GLY A 39 0.71 0.24 -11.79
CA GLY A 39 0.14 1.59 -11.62
C GLY A 39 -0.02 2.00 -10.16
N THR A 40 0.75 1.40 -9.27
CA THR A 40 0.71 1.65 -7.84
C THR A 40 2.10 1.83 -7.26
N LEU A 41 2.18 2.54 -6.13
CA LEU A 41 3.35 2.56 -5.26
C LEU A 41 3.01 1.77 -4.01
N SER A 42 3.88 0.85 -3.60
CA SER A 42 3.66 0.00 -2.43
C SER A 42 4.69 0.34 -1.37
N PHE A 43 4.24 0.58 -0.14
CA PHE A 43 5.11 0.91 0.99
C PHE A 43 4.99 -0.13 2.11
N SER A 44 6.07 -0.35 2.84
CA SER A 44 6.12 -1.20 4.04
C SER A 44 5.51 -0.52 5.26
N SER A 45 5.58 0.81 5.33
CA SER A 45 4.97 1.62 6.39
C SER A 45 4.65 3.04 5.91
N ILE A 46 3.70 3.70 6.58
CA ILE A 46 3.25 5.06 6.30
C ILE A 46 3.04 5.85 7.59
N ASP A 47 3.08 7.18 7.48
CA ASP A 47 2.67 8.07 8.55
C ASP A 47 1.13 8.11 8.64
N THR A 48 0.56 7.38 9.62
CA THR A 48 -0.89 7.27 9.80
C THR A 48 -1.54 8.60 10.19
N SER A 49 -0.79 9.62 10.62
CA SER A 49 -1.34 10.94 10.95
C SER A 49 -1.87 11.70 9.74
N LYS A 50 -1.44 11.33 8.52
CA LYS A 50 -1.87 11.98 7.26
C LYS A 50 -3.04 11.28 6.58
N PHE A 51 -3.50 10.16 7.12
CA PHE A 51 -4.50 9.32 6.49
C PHE A 51 -5.62 8.91 7.43
N LYS A 52 -6.81 8.74 6.86
CA LYS A 52 -7.93 8.08 7.52
C LYS A 52 -8.04 6.65 7.01
N LEU A 53 -7.93 5.68 7.91
CA LEU A 53 -8.06 4.25 7.61
C LEU A 53 -9.50 3.83 7.89
N GLU A 54 -10.20 3.35 6.86
CA GLU A 54 -11.60 2.92 6.97
C GLU A 54 -11.73 1.47 6.51
N GLN A 55 -12.31 0.61 7.35
CA GLN A 55 -12.61 -0.77 6.94
C GLN A 55 -13.72 -0.77 5.89
N GLU A 56 -13.50 -1.51 4.81
CA GLU A 56 -14.49 -1.82 3.79
C GLU A 56 -14.79 -3.31 3.86
N ASP A 57 -16.04 -3.64 4.14
CA ASP A 57 -16.59 -4.98 3.97
C ASP A 57 -17.68 -4.90 2.89
N LYS A 58 -17.38 -5.48 1.73
CA LYS A 58 -18.30 -5.51 0.60
C LYS A 58 -18.58 -6.93 0.18
N ILE A 59 -19.87 -7.23 0.01
CA ILE A 59 -20.35 -8.47 -0.59
C ILE A 59 -20.59 -8.17 -2.07
N MET A 60 -19.54 -8.28 -2.88
CA MET A 60 -19.60 -8.16 -4.34
C MET A 60 -18.53 -9.06 -4.97
N PRO A 61 -18.82 -9.76 -6.08
CA PRO A 61 -17.82 -10.57 -6.77
C PRO A 61 -16.56 -9.76 -7.11
N PHE A 62 -15.39 -10.31 -6.80
CA PHE A 62 -14.10 -9.72 -7.14
C PHE A 62 -13.07 -10.77 -7.50
N PHE A 63 -12.05 -10.37 -8.25
CA PHE A 63 -10.87 -11.18 -8.57
C PHE A 63 -9.70 -10.73 -7.69
N GLU A 64 -9.09 -11.69 -6.97
CA GLU A 64 -7.85 -11.44 -6.23
C GLU A 64 -6.64 -11.70 -7.13
N THR A 65 -6.70 -12.80 -7.88
CA THR A 65 -5.73 -13.20 -8.91
C THR A 65 -6.47 -13.63 -10.17
N LEU A 66 -5.73 -13.98 -11.24
CA LEU A 66 -6.33 -14.47 -12.49
C LEU A 66 -7.18 -15.73 -12.29
N ASN A 67 -6.80 -16.59 -11.34
CA ASN A 67 -7.43 -17.90 -11.12
C ASN A 67 -8.24 -17.96 -9.82
N TYR A 68 -8.36 -16.86 -9.08
CA TYR A 68 -9.10 -16.80 -7.83
C TYR A 68 -10.10 -15.65 -7.82
N TRP A 69 -11.36 -16.01 -7.62
CA TRP A 69 -12.48 -15.09 -7.44
C TRP A 69 -13.09 -15.32 -6.06
N GLY A 70 -13.62 -14.26 -5.47
CA GLY A 70 -14.29 -14.29 -4.17
C GLY A 70 -15.56 -13.43 -4.19
N ILE A 71 -16.41 -13.61 -3.18
CA ILE A 71 -17.69 -12.91 -3.05
C ILE A 71 -17.62 -11.80 -1.99
N GLN A 72 -16.90 -12.02 -0.89
CA GLN A 72 -16.73 -11.03 0.18
C GLN A 72 -15.34 -10.44 0.16
N ARG A 73 -15.26 -9.12 -0.02
CA ARG A 73 -14.01 -8.36 -0.05
C ARG A 73 -13.88 -7.52 1.21
N LYS A 74 -12.97 -7.93 2.09
CA LYS A 74 -12.55 -7.17 3.27
C LYS A 74 -11.22 -6.48 2.98
N ARG A 75 -11.19 -5.14 2.97
CA ARG A 75 -9.95 -4.36 2.80
C ARG A 75 -10.02 -3.09 3.62
N THR A 76 -8.87 -2.58 4.03
CA THR A 76 -8.79 -1.25 4.63
C THR A 76 -8.50 -0.20 3.57
N LYS A 77 -9.40 0.78 3.44
CA LYS A 77 -9.20 1.96 2.58
C LYS A 77 -8.24 2.92 3.23
N ILE A 78 -7.34 3.48 2.43
CA ILE A 78 -6.48 4.59 2.81
C ILE A 78 -7.06 5.85 2.16
N LYS A 79 -7.58 6.76 2.97
CA LYS A 79 -8.11 8.05 2.53
C LYS A 79 -7.20 9.19 2.96
N CYS A 80 -7.07 10.22 2.13
CA CYS A 80 -6.42 11.45 2.54
C CYS A 80 -7.17 12.07 3.72
N LEU A 81 -6.48 12.43 4.80
CA LEU A 81 -7.13 13.04 5.97
C LEU A 81 -7.77 14.39 5.63
N ALA A 82 -7.12 15.19 4.76
CA ALA A 82 -7.57 16.55 4.47
C ALA A 82 -8.86 16.63 3.64
N CYS A 83 -9.06 15.72 2.67
CA CYS A 83 -10.21 15.78 1.76
C CYS A 83 -11.07 14.50 1.73
N GLY A 84 -10.67 13.44 2.44
CA GLY A 84 -11.39 12.17 2.47
C GLY A 84 -11.33 11.36 1.17
N LYS A 85 -10.58 11.81 0.15
CA LYS A 85 -10.44 11.07 -1.12
C LYS A 85 -9.67 9.77 -0.93
N LEU A 86 -10.15 8.70 -1.58
CA LEU A 86 -9.49 7.40 -1.57
C LEU A 86 -8.17 7.45 -2.36
N VAL A 87 -7.06 7.22 -1.68
CA VAL A 87 -5.71 7.25 -2.27
C VAL A 87 -5.11 5.84 -2.41
N GLY A 88 -5.55 4.87 -1.61
CA GLY A 88 -4.96 3.53 -1.59
C GLY A 88 -5.77 2.50 -0.81
N HIS A 89 -5.20 1.30 -0.67
CA HIS A 89 -5.71 0.25 0.22
C HIS A 89 -4.54 -0.48 0.89
N ILE A 90 -4.82 -1.08 2.05
CA ILE A 90 -3.91 -2.00 2.74
C ILE A 90 -4.18 -3.42 2.24
N TYR A 91 -3.11 -4.18 2.02
CA TYR A 91 -3.12 -5.60 1.66
C TYR A 91 -2.23 -6.38 2.62
N ASP A 92 -2.64 -7.60 2.97
CA ASP A 92 -1.86 -8.49 3.84
C ASP A 92 -0.99 -9.45 3.02
N ASP A 93 -0.37 -8.93 1.95
CA ASP A 93 0.49 -9.68 1.02
C ASP A 93 1.94 -9.16 1.03
N GLY A 94 2.36 -8.48 2.09
CA GLY A 94 3.74 -8.01 2.29
C GLY A 94 4.72 -9.15 2.63
N PRO A 95 5.92 -8.80 3.11
CA PRO A 95 6.91 -9.78 3.55
C PRO A 95 6.35 -10.68 4.68
N PRO A 96 6.77 -11.96 4.74
CA PRO A 96 6.36 -12.84 5.82
C PRO A 96 6.87 -12.33 7.17
N LEU A 97 6.06 -12.44 8.23
CA LEU A 97 6.46 -12.03 9.59
C LEU A 97 7.54 -12.93 10.18
N THR A 98 7.63 -14.18 9.74
CA THR A 98 8.64 -15.14 10.19
C THR A 98 9.17 -15.94 9.01
N ASN A 99 10.45 -16.31 9.07
CA ASN A 99 11.07 -17.24 8.13
C ASN A 99 10.89 -18.72 8.56
N SER A 100 9.99 -18.97 9.52
CA SER A 100 9.72 -20.32 10.02
C SER A 100 8.87 -21.11 9.04
N THR A 101 8.94 -22.43 9.11
CA THR A 101 8.17 -23.37 8.27
C THR A 101 6.67 -23.41 8.59
N GLY A 102 6.08 -22.29 9.05
CA GLY A 102 4.69 -22.24 9.50
C GLY A 102 4.52 -22.69 10.96
N GLN A 103 3.35 -22.38 11.53
CA GLN A 103 2.99 -22.83 12.88
C GLN A 103 2.90 -24.37 12.86
N PHE A 104 3.53 -25.04 13.82
CA PHE A 104 3.46 -26.50 14.01
C PHE A 104 4.20 -27.42 13.01
N GLY A 105 5.13 -26.91 12.20
CA GLY A 105 5.95 -27.75 11.31
C GLY A 105 5.18 -28.38 10.13
N MET A 106 3.94 -27.94 9.92
CA MET A 106 3.17 -28.18 8.70
C MET A 106 3.71 -27.21 7.65
N GLY A 107 4.26 -27.72 6.55
CA GLY A 107 5.05 -27.01 5.54
C GLY A 107 4.47 -25.69 4.96
N PRO A 108 5.08 -25.14 3.90
CA PRO A 108 4.80 -23.79 3.37
C PRO A 108 3.34 -23.54 2.91
N SER A 109 2.46 -24.54 3.00
CA SER A 109 1.01 -24.43 2.76
C SER A 109 0.22 -23.82 3.92
N GLN A 110 0.82 -23.56 5.09
CA GLN A 110 0.14 -22.85 6.18
C GLN A 110 0.35 -21.34 6.06
N VAL A 111 -0.73 -20.57 6.21
CA VAL A 111 -0.78 -19.12 6.03
C VAL A 111 0.18 -18.44 7.00
N ILE A 112 1.43 -18.20 6.56
CA ILE A 112 2.39 -17.42 7.33
C ILE A 112 1.80 -16.02 7.46
N PRO A 113 1.62 -15.49 8.69
CA PRO A 113 1.17 -14.13 8.89
C PRO A 113 2.07 -13.18 8.10
N ARG A 114 1.48 -12.30 7.28
CA ARG A 114 2.24 -11.36 6.43
C ARG A 114 2.12 -9.95 6.96
N LEU A 115 3.14 -9.16 6.73
CA LEU A 115 3.12 -7.74 7.06
C LEU A 115 2.16 -6.98 6.13
N PRO A 116 1.51 -5.91 6.63
CA PRO A 116 0.66 -5.08 5.81
C PRO A 116 1.48 -4.34 4.76
N ARG A 117 0.92 -4.24 3.56
CA ARG A 117 1.43 -3.47 2.43
C ARG A 117 0.49 -2.31 2.14
N TYR A 118 1.03 -1.10 2.17
CA TYR A 118 0.27 0.12 1.92
C TYR A 118 0.37 0.48 0.43
N ARG A 119 -0.67 0.15 -0.34
CA ARG A 119 -0.67 0.34 -1.79
C ARG A 119 -1.43 1.59 -2.20
N PHE A 120 -0.70 2.57 -2.74
CA PHE A 120 -1.24 3.83 -3.27
C PHE A 120 -1.39 3.79 -4.78
N LYS A 121 -2.44 4.39 -5.30
CA LYS A 121 -2.62 4.57 -6.74
C LYS A 121 -1.77 5.75 -7.20
N THR A 122 -0.89 5.56 -8.18
CA THR A 122 -0.07 6.68 -8.72
C THR A 122 -0.96 7.82 -9.23
N LYS A 123 -2.11 7.49 -9.83
CA LYS A 123 -3.09 8.48 -10.30
C LYS A 123 -3.76 9.32 -9.20
N ALA A 124 -3.66 8.92 -7.93
CA ALA A 124 -4.22 9.64 -6.79
C ALA A 124 -3.19 10.56 -6.10
N LEU A 125 -1.92 10.46 -6.50
CA LEU A 125 -0.82 11.23 -5.96
C LEU A 125 -0.21 12.13 -7.05
N LYS A 126 0.46 13.20 -6.62
CA LYS A 126 1.31 14.04 -7.46
C LYS A 126 2.66 14.20 -6.75
N LEU A 127 3.73 14.30 -7.53
CA LEU A 127 5.04 14.68 -7.01
C LEU A 127 5.18 16.20 -7.07
N GLU A 128 5.60 16.78 -5.95
CA GLU A 128 5.95 18.19 -5.84
C GLU A 128 7.44 18.29 -5.54
N SER A 129 8.15 19.07 -6.34
CA SER A 129 9.58 19.36 -6.14
C SER A 129 9.73 20.67 -5.39
N HIS A 130 10.49 20.65 -4.30
CA HIS A 130 10.95 21.85 -3.62
C HIS A 130 12.42 22.11 -3.98
N ILE A 131 12.79 23.39 -4.07
CA ILE A 131 14.14 23.88 -4.35
C ILE A 131 14.84 24.17 -3.03
#